data_AF-A0AAW1BC77-F1
#
_entry.id   AF-A0AAW1BC77-F1
#
_cell.length_a   1.000
_cell.length_b   1.000
_cell.length_c   1.000
_cell.angle_alpha   90.00
_cell.angle_beta   90.00
_cell.angle_gamma   90.00
#
_symmetry.space_group_name_H-M   'P 1'
#
loop_
_entity.id
_entity.type
_entity.pdbx_description
1 polymer ?
#
loop_
_entity_poly.entity_id
_entity_poly.type
_entity_poly.pdbx_seq_one_letter_code
_entity_poly.pdbx_strand_id
1 'polypeptide(L)'
;MAGKDPTHGCGNFVRVIQMFNRTHLYVCGSGAFSPVCVYLNRGRRSEEQVFQIDSKCESGKGRCSFNPSANTVSVMIRRQTEPMMTEFTIAQTAQVDI
;
A
#
# COMPACT_ATOMS: atom_id res chain seq x y z
N MET A 1 9.35 -16.12 -14.62
CA MET A 1 8.27 -16.41 -13.65
C MET A 1 8.93 -16.85 -12.36
N ALA A 2 8.72 -16.15 -11.26
CA ALA A 2 9.19 -16.62 -9.96
C ALA A 2 8.41 -17.91 -9.66
N GLY A 3 9.08 -19.06 -9.58
CA GLY A 3 8.50 -20.40 -9.47
C GLY A 3 7.73 -20.64 -8.17
N LYS A 4 6.71 -19.82 -7.90
CA LYS A 4 5.82 -19.86 -6.75
C LYS A 4 4.46 -20.36 -7.18
N ASP A 5 3.78 -20.97 -6.21
CA ASP A 5 2.49 -21.62 -6.37
C ASP A 5 1.48 -20.68 -7.08
N PRO A 6 0.97 -21.07 -8.28
CA PRO A 6 0.06 -20.24 -9.05
C PRO A 6 -1.30 -20.06 -8.37
N THR A 7 -1.67 -20.96 -7.45
CA THR A 7 -2.90 -20.90 -6.65
C THR A 7 -2.69 -20.14 -5.34
N HIS A 8 -1.49 -20.17 -4.76
CA HIS A 8 -1.18 -19.53 -3.48
C HIS A 8 -0.04 -18.48 -3.60
N GLY A 9 -0.42 -17.25 -3.96
CA GLY A 9 0.46 -16.08 -3.84
C GLY A 9 0.57 -15.19 -5.08
N CYS A 10 0.04 -15.62 -6.23
CA CYS A 10 0.00 -14.83 -7.47
C CYS A 10 -1.11 -13.77 -7.52
N GLY A 11 -1.83 -13.54 -6.42
CA GLY A 11 -2.79 -12.44 -6.27
C GLY A 11 -2.16 -11.15 -5.75
N ASN A 12 -2.89 -10.05 -5.86
CA ASN A 12 -2.56 -8.81 -5.16
C ASN A 12 -3.23 -8.80 -3.77
N PHE A 13 -2.45 -8.99 -2.73
CA PHE A 13 -2.93 -8.92 -1.35
C PHE A 13 -2.71 -7.51 -0.81
N VAL A 14 -3.79 -6.82 -0.49
CA VAL A 14 -3.72 -5.47 0.10
C VAL A 14 -3.11 -5.58 1.51
N ARG A 15 -2.09 -4.76 1.75
CA ARG A 15 -1.25 -4.77 2.97
C ARG A 15 -1.38 -3.47 3.75
N VAL A 16 -1.46 -2.35 3.02
CA VAL A 16 -1.47 -1.01 3.58
C VAL A 16 -2.66 -0.27 3.01
N ILE A 17 -3.45 0.34 3.89
CA ILE A 17 -4.51 1.29 3.53
C ILE A 17 -4.39 2.45 4.51
N GLN A 18 -4.05 3.63 4.01
CA GLN A 18 -3.84 4.81 4.85
C GLN A 18 -4.42 6.05 4.18
N MET A 19 -4.77 7.07 4.96
CA MET A 19 -5.20 8.34 4.38
C MET A 19 -4.00 9.06 3.76
N PHE A 20 -4.13 9.53 2.53
CA PHE A 20 -3.08 10.31 1.84
C PHE A 20 -3.37 11.80 1.90
N ASN A 21 -4.62 12.16 1.65
CA ASN A 21 -5.15 13.50 1.77
C ASN A 21 -6.64 13.43 2.14
N ARG A 22 -7.34 14.56 2.08
CA ARG A 22 -8.76 14.64 2.48
C ARG A 22 -9.71 13.81 1.59
N THR A 23 -9.32 13.51 0.36
CA THR A 23 -10.14 12.82 -0.65
C THR A 23 -9.55 11.51 -1.14
N HIS A 24 -8.27 11.22 -0.84
CA HIS A 24 -7.55 10.06 -1.36
C HIS A 24 -7.00 9.20 -0.23
N LEU A 25 -7.07 7.89 -0.46
CA LEU A 25 -6.37 6.87 0.30
C LEU A 25 -5.13 6.43 -0.48
N TYR A 26 -4.07 6.13 0.25
CA TYR A 26 -2.92 5.40 -0.25
C TYR A 26 -3.11 3.92 0.05
N VAL A 27 -3.00 3.08 -0.97
CA VAL A 27 -3.18 1.64 -0.86
C VAL A 27 -2.00 0.92 -1.48
N CYS A 28 -1.40 -0.01 -0.77
CA CYS A 28 -0.34 -0.88 -1.31
C CYS A 28 -0.68 -2.35 -1.11
N GLY A 29 -0.25 -3.16 -2.06
CA GLY A 29 -0.36 -4.61 -1.98
C GLY A 29 0.82 -5.33 -2.61
N SER A 30 0.83 -6.66 -2.49
CA SER A 30 1.93 -7.54 -2.92
C SER A 30 2.07 -7.69 -4.43
N GLY A 31 1.02 -7.37 -5.21
CA GLY A 31 1.03 -7.39 -6.68
C GLY A 31 1.66 -8.66 -7.29
N ALA A 32 1.30 -9.86 -6.81
CA ALA A 32 1.86 -11.12 -7.29
C ALA A 32 3.40 -11.21 -7.19
N PHE A 33 3.96 -10.92 -6.01
CA PHE A 33 5.42 -10.79 -5.79
C PHE A 33 6.04 -9.64 -6.59
N SER A 34 5.25 -8.60 -6.88
CA SER A 34 5.73 -7.33 -7.40
C SER A 34 4.88 -6.24 -6.74
N PRO A 35 5.24 -5.78 -5.52
CA PRO A 35 4.39 -4.90 -4.75
C PRO A 35 4.09 -3.60 -5.52
N VAL A 36 2.83 -3.18 -5.48
CA VAL A 36 2.31 -1.99 -6.18
C VAL A 36 1.51 -1.15 -5.20
N CYS A 37 1.65 0.16 -5.32
CA CYS A 37 0.89 1.14 -4.57
C CYS A 37 0.05 2.02 -5.51
N VAL A 38 -1.14 2.42 -5.07
CA VAL A 38 -2.08 3.23 -5.84
C VAL A 38 -2.78 4.23 -4.93
N TYR A 39 -3.30 5.29 -5.52
CA TYR A 39 -4.18 6.24 -4.84
C TYR A 39 -5.64 5.94 -5.17
N LEU A 40 -6.48 5.88 -4.16
CA LEU A 40 -7.92 5.69 -4.31
C LEU A 40 -8.64 6.98 -3.96
N ASN A 41 -9.39 7.54 -4.89
CA ASN A 41 -10.30 8.64 -4.61
C ASN A 41 -11.56 8.10 -3.93
N ARG A 42 -11.77 8.51 -2.67
CA ARG A 42 -12.91 8.16 -1.82
C ARG A 42 -14.00 9.24 -1.76
N GLY A 43 -13.84 10.34 -2.51
CA GLY A 43 -14.68 11.53 -2.41
C GLY A 43 -14.37 12.39 -1.18
N ARG A 44 -15.01 13.56 -1.06
CA ARG A 44 -14.81 14.48 0.09
C ARG A 44 -15.63 14.07 1.31
N ARG A 45 -16.75 13.41 1.07
CA ARG A 45 -17.70 12.99 2.09
C ARG A 45 -18.02 11.50 1.92
N SER A 46 -18.37 10.85 3.03
CA SER A 46 -18.68 9.42 2.99
C SER A 46 -19.96 9.12 2.20
N GLU A 47 -20.88 10.09 2.05
CA GLU A 47 -22.12 9.90 1.30
C GLU A 47 -21.94 9.92 -0.22
N GLU A 48 -20.80 10.43 -0.72
CA GLU A 48 -20.56 10.63 -2.16
C GLU A 48 -20.23 9.30 -2.89
N GLN A 49 -19.97 8.21 -2.14
CA GLN A 49 -19.64 6.85 -2.62
C GLN A 49 -18.74 6.80 -3.87
N VAL A 50 -17.79 7.73 -3.98
CA VAL A 50 -16.78 7.71 -5.04
C VAL A 50 -15.73 6.69 -4.64
N PHE A 51 -15.47 5.70 -5.49
CA PHE A 51 -14.39 4.74 -5.29
C PHE A 51 -13.68 4.48 -6.61
N GLN A 52 -12.73 5.36 -6.93
CA GLN A 52 -11.99 5.32 -8.19
C GLN A 52 -10.49 5.16 -7.93
N ILE A 53 -9.87 4.20 -8.60
CA ILE A 53 -8.42 4.02 -8.62
C ILE A 53 -7.84 5.08 -9.56
N ASP A 54 -6.90 5.87 -9.05
CA ASP A 54 -6.16 6.82 -9.88
C ASP A 54 -5.25 6.05 -10.85
N SER A 55 -5.08 6.59 -12.05
CA SER A 55 -4.25 6.01 -13.13
C SER A 55 -2.77 5.87 -12.75
N LYS A 56 -2.32 6.58 -11.73
CA LYS A 56 -0.93 6.58 -11.25
C LYS A 56 -0.71 5.43 -10.27
N CYS A 57 -0.03 4.40 -10.75
CA CYS A 57 0.51 3.32 -9.94
C CYS A 57 1.98 3.60 -9.62
N GLU A 58 2.36 3.44 -8.36
CA GLU A 58 3.73 3.54 -7.87
C GLU A 58 4.30 2.16 -7.55
N SER A 59 5.62 2.02 -7.67
CA SER A 59 6.31 0.80 -7.23
C SER A 59 6.24 0.69 -5.71
N GLY A 60 5.66 -0.41 -5.21
CA GLY A 60 5.63 -0.73 -3.79
C GLY A 60 6.90 -1.40 -3.26
N LYS A 61 7.96 -1.52 -4.09
CA LYS A 61 9.27 -2.03 -3.66
C LYS A 61 9.82 -1.16 -2.54
N GLY A 62 10.18 -1.77 -1.41
CA GLY A 62 10.63 -1.04 -0.21
C GLY A 62 9.50 -0.43 0.64
N ARG A 63 8.23 -0.51 0.17
CA ARG A 63 7.02 -0.09 0.90
C ARG A 63 6.21 -1.28 1.42
N CYS A 64 6.14 -2.34 0.62
CA CYS A 64 5.49 -3.60 0.99
C CYS A 64 6.39 -4.80 0.69
N SER A 65 6.27 -5.86 1.50
CA SER A 65 7.00 -7.10 1.27
C SER A 65 6.51 -7.82 0.03
N PHE A 66 7.44 -8.48 -0.67
CA PHE A 66 7.13 -9.37 -1.80
C PHE A 66 6.35 -10.61 -1.34
N ASN A 67 6.58 -11.07 -0.11
CA ASN A 67 5.95 -12.27 0.42
C ASN A 67 4.57 -11.94 1.02
N PRO A 68 3.47 -12.54 0.53
CA PRO A 68 2.14 -12.35 1.10
C PRO A 68 2.00 -12.94 2.51
N SER A 69 2.97 -13.65 3.06
CA SER A 69 2.96 -14.09 4.46
C SER A 69 3.80 -13.19 5.38
N ALA A 70 4.50 -12.18 4.84
CA ALA A 70 5.31 -11.27 5.64
C ALA A 70 4.48 -10.10 6.19
N ASN A 71 4.76 -9.74 7.44
CA ASN A 71 4.16 -8.58 8.08
C ASN A 71 4.72 -7.29 7.47
N THR A 72 3.89 -6.25 7.41
CA THR A 72 4.29 -4.92 6.95
C THR A 72 3.66 -3.91 7.88
N VAL A 73 4.49 -3.05 8.47
CA VAL A 73 4.03 -1.94 9.32
C VAL A 73 4.46 -0.65 8.67
N SER A 74 3.49 0.21 8.37
CA SER A 74 3.72 1.54 7.82
C SER A 74 2.90 2.58 8.56
N VAL A 75 3.30 3.84 8.44
CA VAL A 75 2.58 4.99 8.98
C VAL A 75 2.59 6.15 7.97
N MET A 76 1.49 6.88 7.90
CA MET A 76 1.42 8.16 7.19
C MET A 76 1.71 9.29 8.16
N ILE A 77 2.72 10.11 7.85
CA ILE A 77 3.07 11.29 8.67
C ILE A 77 2.98 12.53 7.78
N ARG A 78 2.34 13.57 8.30
CA ARG A 78 2.29 14.89 7.65
C ARG A 78 3.57 15.65 7.95
N ARG A 79 4.32 16.00 6.92
CA ARG A 79 5.47 16.92 7.05
C ARG A 79 4.98 18.36 7.03
N GLN A 80 5.63 19.22 7.80
CA GLN A 80 5.21 20.60 8.02
C GLN A 80 5.25 21.44 6.74
N THR A 81 6.11 21.08 5.80
CA THR A 81 6.25 21.72 4.48
C THR A 81 5.32 21.17 3.41
N GLU A 82 4.59 20.07 3.66
CA GLU A 82 3.82 19.37 2.65
C GLU A 82 2.31 19.31 2.95
N PRO A 83 1.43 19.57 1.96
CA PRO A 83 -0.01 19.41 2.12
C PRO A 83 -0.44 17.94 2.14
N MET A 84 0.42 17.04 1.65
CA MET A 84 0.17 15.60 1.50
C MET A 84 0.88 14.82 2.61
N MET A 85 0.27 13.72 3.06
CA MET A 85 0.93 12.80 3.98
C MET A 85 1.96 11.95 3.23
N THR A 86 3.11 11.71 3.86
CA THR A 86 4.14 10.82 3.32
C THR A 86 4.07 9.47 4.03
N GLU A 87 4.15 8.37 3.27
CA GLU A 87 4.27 7.03 3.86
C GLU A 87 5.69 6.82 4.39
N PHE A 88 5.78 6.20 5.56
CA PHE A 88 6.99 5.70 6.16
C PHE A 88 6.77 4.24 6.55
N THR A 89 7.56 3.35 5.96
CA THR A 89 7.56 1.96 6.35
C THR A 89 8.44 1.79 7.59
N ILE A 90 7.83 1.38 8.72
CA ILE A 90 8.51 1.26 10.01
C ILE A 90 9.23 -0.10 10.11
N ALA A 91 8.60 -1.16 9.60
CA ALA A 91 9.20 -2.48 9.58
C ALA A 91 8.74 -3.27 8.34
N GLN A 92 9.72 -3.78 7.61
CA GLN A 92 9.58 -4.84 6.62
C GLN A 92 10.33 -6.07 7.10
N THR A 93 10.06 -6.53 8.32
CA THR A 93 10.83 -7.65 8.87
C THR A 93 10.46 -8.95 8.16
N ALA A 94 11.42 -9.49 7.40
CA ALA A 94 11.71 -10.90 7.58
C ALA A 94 12.29 -11.04 9.00
N GLN A 95 11.51 -11.64 9.91
CA GLN A 95 11.82 -11.86 11.33
C GLN A 95 12.02 -10.60 12.19
N VAL A 96 11.11 -10.42 13.15
CA VAL A 96 11.33 -9.60 14.34
C VAL A 96 12.12 -10.50 15.29
N ASP A 97 13.44 -10.37 15.33
CA ASP A 97 14.21 -10.89 16.46
C ASP A 97 14.23 -9.80 17.54
N ILE A 98 13.65 -10.13 18.69
CA ILE A 98 13.74 -9.37 19.95
C ILE A 98 15.06 -9.71 20.63
#